data_AF-A0AAE1I0C4-F1
#
_entry.id   AF-A0AAE1I0C4-F1
#
_cell.length_a   1.000
_cell.length_b   1.000
_cell.length_c   1.000
_cell.angle_alpha   90.00
_cell.angle_beta   90.00
_cell.angle_gamma   90.00
#
_symmetry.space_group_name_H-M   'P 1'
#
loop_
_entity.id
_entity.type
_entity.pdbx_description
1 polymer ?
#
loop_
_entity_poly.entity_id
_entity_poly.type
_entity_poly.pdbx_seq_one_letter_code
_entity_poly.pdbx_strand_id
1 'polypeptide(L)'
;MNTGCTFVVQGALWYVVCLVQDVATVTCPLCVNAIMFTLLLVCSGAASLARTIGRRMQSCAGGGAVLRMARAHGVLVGLGDRMAAAYYPTLFVLISGLLATSLLATFNVATGSFETYTAFLVPAPLLFYYNIATISDNLATSTMAVCEAAWGSPWTEEGVPERRVVLNMMTRAQKACSVRVPLLGEVTLPVFKDSMRQWYSFLQMIRSING
;
A
#
# COMPACT_ATOMS: atom_id res chain seq x y z
N MET A 1 31.93 3.32 3.91
CA MET A 1 31.20 2.52 2.89
C MET A 1 29.70 2.65 3.14
N ASN A 2 28.90 2.80 2.07
CA ASN A 2 27.42 2.89 2.01
C ASN A 2 26.72 4.25 2.15
N THR A 3 27.22 5.30 1.48
CA THR A 3 26.45 6.54 1.19
C THR A 3 25.70 6.50 -0.16
N GLY A 4 25.91 5.46 -0.99
CA GLY A 4 25.32 5.37 -2.33
C GLY A 4 23.82 5.00 -2.38
N CYS A 5 23.34 4.15 -1.47
CA CYS A 5 21.95 3.68 -1.50
C CYS A 5 20.93 4.77 -1.09
N THR A 6 21.30 5.67 -0.21
CA THR A 6 20.42 6.76 0.24
C THR A 6 20.25 7.84 -0.84
N PHE A 7 21.27 8.11 -1.64
CA PHE A 7 21.22 9.12 -2.70
C PHE A 7 20.32 8.72 -3.88
N VAL A 8 20.32 7.44 -4.26
CA VAL A 8 19.48 6.92 -5.35
C VAL A 8 18.00 6.95 -4.97
N VAL A 9 17.67 6.59 -3.73
CA VAL A 9 16.29 6.63 -3.22
C VAL A 9 15.78 8.07 -3.09
N GLN A 10 16.64 8.98 -2.66
CA GLN A 10 16.28 10.38 -2.45
C GLN A 10 16.16 11.17 -3.76
N GLY A 11 16.98 10.85 -4.77
CA GLY A 11 16.85 11.37 -6.13
C GLY A 11 15.61 10.85 -6.86
N ALA A 12 15.28 9.57 -6.71
CA ALA A 12 14.05 8.99 -7.26
C ALA A 12 12.78 9.60 -6.62
N LEU A 13 12.81 9.87 -5.31
CA LEU A 13 11.71 10.54 -4.60
C LEU A 13 11.51 11.98 -5.09
N TRP A 14 12.57 12.74 -5.32
CA TRP A 14 12.46 14.11 -5.84
C TRP A 14 11.94 14.14 -7.28
N TYR A 15 12.41 13.22 -8.13
CA TYR A 15 11.95 13.12 -9.51
C TYR A 15 10.47 12.72 -9.62
N VAL A 16 9.99 11.83 -8.74
CA VAL A 16 8.58 11.43 -8.66
C VAL A 16 7.69 12.55 -8.15
N VAL A 17 8.16 13.38 -7.21
CA VAL A 17 7.41 14.55 -6.71
C VAL A 17 7.29 15.65 -7.79
N CYS A 18 8.35 15.90 -8.57
CA CYS A 18 8.26 16.80 -9.73
C CYS A 18 7.27 16.31 -10.78
N LEU A 19 7.28 14.99 -11.08
CA LEU A 19 6.43 14.42 -12.12
C LEU A 19 4.93 14.39 -11.75
N VAL A 20 4.62 14.42 -10.45
CA VAL A 20 3.25 14.45 -9.90
C VAL A 20 2.70 15.87 -9.80
N GLN A 21 3.56 16.90 -9.78
CA GLN A 21 3.15 18.31 -9.69
C GLN A 21 2.88 18.99 -11.04
N ASP A 22 3.18 18.35 -12.19
CA ASP A 22 2.73 18.85 -13.50
C ASP A 22 1.30 18.36 -13.82
N VAL A 23 0.38 19.27 -13.48
CA VAL A 23 -1.09 19.24 -13.39
C VAL A 23 -1.84 18.97 -14.72
N ALA A 24 -1.27 18.21 -15.66
CA ALA A 24 -1.95 17.81 -16.92
C ALA A 24 -2.18 16.28 -17.06
N THR A 25 -1.74 15.47 -16.10
CA THR A 25 -1.44 14.04 -16.29
C THR A 25 -2.42 13.05 -15.66
N VAL A 26 -3.68 13.44 -15.39
CA VAL A 26 -4.74 12.44 -15.13
C VAL A 26 -5.02 11.61 -16.40
N THR A 27 -4.55 12.05 -17.57
CA THR A 27 -4.72 11.42 -18.89
C THR A 27 -3.50 10.68 -19.41
N CYS A 28 -2.34 10.70 -18.73
CA CYS A 28 -1.15 10.00 -19.25
C CYS A 28 -1.02 8.60 -18.62
N PRO A 29 -1.26 7.50 -19.36
CA PRO A 29 -1.14 6.14 -18.84
C PRO A 29 0.26 5.84 -18.28
N LEU A 30 1.28 6.53 -18.80
CA LEU A 30 2.67 6.43 -18.34
C LEU A 30 2.84 6.92 -16.89
N CYS A 31 2.19 8.02 -16.51
CA CYS A 31 2.28 8.56 -15.15
C CYS A 31 1.59 7.64 -14.14
N VAL A 32 0.39 7.15 -14.48
CA VAL A 32 -0.33 6.16 -13.66
C VAL A 32 0.47 4.87 -13.50
N ASN A 33 1.04 4.36 -14.59
CA ASN A 33 1.89 3.18 -14.54
C ASN A 33 3.15 3.43 -13.70
N ALA A 34 3.81 4.58 -13.83
CA ALA A 34 4.98 4.93 -13.02
C ALA A 34 4.65 5.00 -11.52
N ILE A 35 3.52 5.61 -11.15
CA ILE A 35 3.03 5.67 -9.76
C ILE A 35 2.73 4.25 -9.25
N MET A 36 2.08 3.42 -10.06
CA MET A 36 1.80 2.03 -9.72
C MET A 36 3.08 1.21 -9.52
N PHE A 37 4.04 1.32 -10.42
CA PHE A 37 5.32 0.62 -10.31
C PHE A 37 6.13 1.08 -9.10
N THR A 38 6.20 2.39 -8.84
CA THR A 38 6.89 2.92 -7.67
C THR A 38 6.23 2.46 -6.38
N LEU A 39 4.90 2.52 -6.29
CA LEU A 39 4.16 2.03 -5.13
C LEU A 39 4.37 0.52 -4.93
N LEU A 40 4.32 -0.27 -6.00
CA LEU A 40 4.58 -1.71 -5.96
C LEU A 40 6.00 -2.01 -5.45
N LEU A 41 7.01 -1.33 -5.97
CA LEU A 41 8.40 -1.51 -5.56
C LEU A 41 8.62 -1.12 -4.10
N VAL A 42 8.08 0.02 -3.67
CA VAL A 42 8.24 0.51 -2.30
C VAL A 42 7.51 -0.39 -1.31
N CYS A 43 6.25 -0.73 -1.57
CA CYS A 43 5.48 -1.64 -0.70
C CYS A 43 6.10 -3.04 -0.64
N SER A 44 6.54 -3.59 -1.78
CA SER A 44 7.17 -4.91 -1.82
C SER A 44 8.52 -4.91 -1.10
N GLY A 45 9.30 -3.83 -1.25
CA GLY A 45 10.54 -3.62 -0.52
C GLY A 45 10.31 -3.52 0.99
N ALA A 46 9.31 -2.75 1.42
CA ALA A 46 8.91 -2.62 2.81
C ALA A 46 8.42 -3.96 3.39
N ALA A 47 7.59 -4.70 2.65
CA ALA A 47 7.13 -6.03 3.05
C ALA A 47 8.30 -7.03 3.18
N SER A 48 9.24 -7.01 2.23
CA SER A 48 10.45 -7.84 2.28
C SER A 48 11.34 -7.49 3.49
N LEU A 49 11.51 -6.20 3.77
CA LEU A 49 12.24 -5.73 4.96
C LEU A 49 11.54 -6.20 6.24
N ALA A 50 10.23 -6.06 6.33
CA ALA A 50 9.44 -6.52 7.48
C ALA A 50 9.62 -8.04 7.72
N ARG A 51 9.49 -8.86 6.67
CA ARG A 51 9.74 -10.31 6.75
C ARG A 51 11.17 -10.63 7.16
N THR A 52 12.14 -9.87 6.67
CA THR A 52 13.56 -10.05 7.03
C THR A 52 13.80 -9.72 8.51
N ILE A 53 13.19 -8.64 9.01
CA ILE A 53 13.21 -8.29 10.44
C ILE A 53 12.60 -9.43 11.24
N GLY A 54 11.40 -9.90 10.89
CA GLY A 54 10.72 -10.98 11.62
C GLY A 54 11.55 -12.27 11.70
N ARG A 55 12.09 -12.76 10.57
CA ARG A 55 12.94 -13.96 10.54
C ARG A 55 14.19 -13.82 11.40
N ARG A 56 14.83 -12.65 11.36
CA ARG A 56 16.03 -12.39 12.16
C ARG A 56 15.68 -12.25 13.64
N MET A 57 14.55 -11.62 13.97
CA MET A 57 14.10 -11.43 15.34
C MET A 57 13.96 -12.75 16.10
N GLN A 58 13.41 -13.78 15.45
CA GLN A 58 13.24 -15.12 16.04
C GLN A 58 14.56 -15.82 16.39
N SER A 59 15.66 -15.46 15.72
CA SER A 59 16.99 -16.06 15.91
C SER A 59 17.99 -15.10 16.58
N CYS A 60 17.58 -13.89 16.91
CA CYS A 60 18.45 -12.91 17.54
C CYS A 60 18.59 -13.22 19.02
N ALA A 61 19.81 -13.60 19.41
CA ALA A 61 20.29 -13.57 20.79
C ALA A 61 21.36 -12.48 20.93
N GLY A 62 21.27 -11.69 22.00
CA GLY A 62 22.20 -10.62 22.37
C GLY A 62 21.74 -9.21 21.96
N GLY A 63 21.97 -8.25 22.87
CA GLY A 63 21.49 -6.87 22.74
C GLY A 63 21.94 -6.11 21.49
N GLY A 64 23.14 -6.39 20.96
CA GLY A 64 23.61 -5.76 19.71
C GLY A 64 22.80 -6.16 18.47
N ALA A 65 22.24 -7.38 18.45
CA ALA A 65 21.37 -7.83 17.37
C ALA A 65 19.97 -7.21 17.48
N VAL A 66 19.41 -7.20 18.69
CA VAL A 66 18.12 -6.56 19.02
C VAL A 66 18.12 -5.09 18.63
N LEU A 67 19.18 -4.35 18.96
CA LEU A 67 19.26 -2.91 18.65
C LEU A 67 19.32 -2.64 17.14
N ARG A 68 19.97 -3.51 16.37
CA ARG A 68 19.99 -3.44 14.90
C ARG A 68 18.60 -3.71 14.30
N MET A 69 17.87 -4.69 14.84
CA MET A 69 16.51 -4.98 14.39
C MET A 69 15.54 -3.84 14.73
N ALA A 70 15.67 -3.26 15.92
CA ALA A 70 14.88 -2.09 16.32
C ALA A 70 15.14 -0.87 15.44
N ARG A 71 16.40 -0.62 15.02
CA ARG A 71 16.72 0.43 14.06
C ARG A 71 16.09 0.15 12.69
N ALA A 72 16.19 -1.09 12.19
CA ALA A 72 15.56 -1.48 10.92
C ALA A 72 14.03 -1.33 10.97
N HIS A 73 13.41 -1.69 12.09
CA HIS A 73 11.98 -1.46 12.32
C HIS A 73 11.63 0.03 12.35
N GLY A 74 12.46 0.87 12.98
CA GLY A 74 12.29 2.33 12.94
C GLY A 74 12.33 2.90 11.52
N VAL A 75 13.22 2.38 10.66
CA VAL A 75 13.27 2.74 9.23
C VAL A 75 12.00 2.30 8.51
N LEU A 76 11.49 1.10 8.78
CA LEU A 76 10.25 0.59 8.19
C LEU A 76 9.04 1.47 8.55
N VAL A 77 8.89 1.83 9.82
CA VAL A 77 7.81 2.72 10.29
C VAL A 77 7.94 4.10 9.64
N GLY A 78 9.15 4.66 9.62
CA GLY A 78 9.40 5.96 8.98
C GLY A 78 9.16 5.93 7.46
N LEU A 79 9.38 4.80 6.80
CA LEU A 79 9.02 4.61 5.39
C LEU A 79 7.50 4.63 5.21
N GLY A 80 6.75 3.96 6.08
CA GLY A 80 5.28 3.99 6.08
C GLY A 80 4.72 5.40 6.20
N ASP A 81 5.23 6.21 7.12
CA ASP A 81 4.80 7.61 7.30
C ASP A 81 5.11 8.47 6.06
N ARG A 82 6.28 8.27 5.45
CA ARG A 82 6.68 8.98 4.22
C ARG A 82 5.84 8.55 3.01
N MET A 83 5.52 7.26 2.90
CA MET A 83 4.65 6.75 1.84
C MET A 83 3.25 7.35 1.96
N ALA A 84 2.70 7.40 3.17
CA ALA A 84 1.42 8.04 3.43
C ALA A 84 1.45 9.50 2.98
N ALA A 85 2.45 10.28 3.42
CA ALA A 85 2.56 11.69 3.04
C ALA A 85 2.75 11.91 1.52
N ALA A 86 3.56 11.08 0.85
CA ALA A 86 3.89 11.24 -0.56
C ALA A 86 2.76 10.80 -1.50
N TYR A 87 2.07 9.70 -1.17
CA TYR A 87 1.12 9.07 -2.10
C TYR A 87 -0.35 9.35 -1.77
N TYR A 88 -0.70 9.86 -0.58
CA TYR A 88 -2.11 10.15 -0.22
C TYR A 88 -2.89 11.00 -1.24
N PRO A 89 -2.44 12.20 -1.65
CA PRO A 89 -3.22 13.02 -2.57
C PRO A 89 -3.32 12.35 -3.95
N THR A 90 -2.24 11.73 -4.40
CA THR A 90 -2.18 11.07 -5.71
C THR A 90 -3.08 9.84 -5.77
N LEU A 91 -3.08 9.01 -4.71
CA LEU A 91 -3.95 7.84 -4.63
C LEU A 91 -5.41 8.22 -4.49
N PHE A 92 -5.73 9.34 -3.84
CA PHE A 92 -7.08 9.87 -3.80
C PHE A 92 -7.60 10.18 -5.20
N VAL A 93 -6.86 10.98 -5.96
CA VAL A 93 -7.24 11.35 -7.34
C VAL A 93 -7.31 10.10 -8.22
N LEU A 94 -6.35 9.19 -8.07
CA LEU A 94 -6.30 7.96 -8.86
C LEU A 94 -7.50 7.06 -8.57
N ILE A 95 -7.73 6.65 -7.32
CA ILE A 95 -8.81 5.71 -7.00
C ILE A 95 -10.18 6.34 -7.27
N SER A 96 -10.38 7.61 -6.93
CA SER A 96 -11.64 8.30 -7.23
C SER A 96 -11.91 8.35 -8.75
N GLY A 97 -10.89 8.63 -9.56
CA GLY A 97 -10.99 8.59 -11.02
C GLY A 97 -11.28 7.19 -11.57
N LEU A 98 -10.59 6.16 -11.06
CA LEU A 98 -10.81 4.76 -11.47
C LEU A 98 -12.24 4.29 -11.16
N LEU A 99 -12.78 4.66 -10.00
CA LEU A 99 -14.15 4.33 -9.62
C LEU A 99 -15.17 5.10 -10.45
N ALA A 100 -14.97 6.40 -10.66
CA ALA A 100 -15.89 7.24 -11.45
C ALA A 100 -15.96 6.79 -12.91
N THR A 101 -14.81 6.50 -13.53
CA THR A 101 -14.73 5.99 -14.91
C THR A 101 -15.42 4.63 -15.06
N SER A 102 -15.21 3.73 -14.09
CA SER A 102 -15.88 2.43 -14.06
C SER A 102 -17.40 2.59 -13.98
N LEU A 103 -17.91 3.49 -13.13
CA LEU A 103 -19.35 3.77 -13.00
C LEU A 103 -19.94 4.36 -14.28
N LEU A 104 -19.27 5.33 -14.92
CA LEU A 104 -19.73 5.93 -16.18
C LEU A 104 -19.77 4.91 -17.32
N ALA A 105 -18.73 4.08 -17.45
CA ALA A 105 -18.70 3.01 -18.45
C ALA A 105 -19.86 2.03 -18.24
N THR A 106 -20.15 1.72 -16.99
CA THR A 106 -21.23 0.83 -16.59
C THR A 106 -22.62 1.39 -16.92
N PHE A 107 -22.83 2.69 -16.69
CA PHE A 107 -24.06 3.37 -17.08
C PHE A 107 -24.28 3.32 -18.59
N ASN A 108 -23.23 3.62 -19.39
CA ASN A 108 -23.31 3.57 -20.85
C ASN A 108 -23.62 2.16 -21.39
N VAL A 109 -23.11 1.11 -20.74
CA VAL A 109 -23.47 -0.28 -21.08
C VAL A 109 -24.94 -0.55 -20.75
N ALA A 110 -25.43 -0.06 -19.63
CA ALA A 110 -26.81 -0.26 -19.19
C ALA A 110 -27.84 0.51 -20.04
N THR A 111 -27.46 1.60 -20.70
CA THR A 111 -28.32 2.37 -21.63
C THR A 111 -28.30 1.85 -23.07
N GLY A 112 -27.61 0.73 -23.33
CA GLY A 112 -27.59 0.07 -24.66
C GLY A 112 -26.56 0.63 -25.64
N SER A 113 -25.79 1.65 -25.25
CA SER A 113 -24.64 2.16 -26.00
C SER A 113 -23.40 1.27 -25.77
N PHE A 114 -23.42 0.07 -26.35
CA PHE A 114 -22.27 -0.85 -26.28
C PHE A 114 -21.23 -0.50 -27.35
N GLU A 115 -20.39 0.48 -27.07
CA GLU A 115 -19.20 0.74 -27.87
C GLU A 115 -18.04 -0.14 -27.37
N THR A 116 -17.17 -0.61 -28.28
CA THR A 116 -15.95 -1.40 -27.96
C THR A 116 -15.10 -0.76 -26.86
N TYR A 117 -15.17 0.57 -26.71
CA TYR A 117 -14.50 1.34 -25.67
C TYR A 117 -15.00 1.00 -24.26
N THR A 118 -16.30 0.73 -24.09
CA THR A 118 -16.91 0.37 -22.80
C THR A 118 -16.48 -1.02 -22.28
N ALA A 119 -16.17 -1.95 -23.19
CA ALA A 119 -15.71 -3.29 -22.84
C ALA A 119 -14.30 -3.30 -22.20
N PHE A 120 -13.43 -2.36 -22.57
CA PHE A 120 -12.09 -2.21 -22.00
C PHE A 120 -12.04 -1.29 -20.77
N LEU A 121 -12.92 -0.29 -20.72
CA LEU A 121 -12.98 0.70 -19.64
C LEU A 121 -13.44 0.16 -18.29
N VAL A 122 -14.12 -1.00 -18.25
CA VAL A 122 -14.55 -1.62 -17.00
C VAL A 122 -13.46 -2.50 -16.37
N PRO A 123 -12.86 -3.49 -17.06
CA PRO A 123 -11.92 -4.40 -16.41
C PRO A 123 -10.57 -3.76 -16.07
N ALA A 124 -10.05 -2.84 -16.88
CA ALA A 124 -8.71 -2.29 -16.68
C ALA A 124 -8.58 -1.46 -15.37
N PRO A 125 -9.47 -0.50 -15.07
CA PRO A 125 -9.42 0.25 -13.81
C PRO A 125 -9.59 -0.63 -12.57
N LEU A 126 -10.46 -1.65 -12.65
CA LEU A 126 -10.69 -2.59 -11.58
C LEU A 126 -9.45 -3.44 -11.27
N LEU A 127 -8.72 -3.86 -12.30
CA LEU A 127 -7.44 -4.56 -12.13
C LEU A 127 -6.41 -3.66 -11.44
N PHE A 128 -6.33 -2.37 -11.79
CA PHE A 128 -5.44 -1.44 -11.08
C PHE A 128 -5.80 -1.33 -9.61
N TYR A 129 -7.08 -1.12 -9.30
CA TYR A 129 -7.54 -1.01 -7.92
C TYR A 129 -7.28 -2.31 -7.12
N TYR A 130 -7.52 -3.47 -7.73
CA TYR A 130 -7.20 -4.77 -7.16
C TYR A 130 -5.72 -4.94 -6.82
N ASN A 131 -4.82 -4.51 -7.71
CA ASN A 131 -3.37 -4.57 -7.48
C ASN A 131 -2.97 -3.70 -6.29
N ILE A 132 -3.46 -2.46 -6.20
CA ILE A 132 -3.19 -1.57 -5.07
C ILE A 132 -3.66 -2.22 -3.75
N ALA A 133 -4.89 -2.75 -3.74
CA ALA A 133 -5.46 -3.41 -2.57
C ALA A 133 -4.65 -4.64 -2.13
N THR A 134 -4.21 -5.48 -3.08
CA THR A 134 -3.39 -6.68 -2.80
C THR A 134 -2.03 -6.31 -2.23
N ILE A 135 -1.38 -5.29 -2.80
CA ILE A 135 -0.06 -4.83 -2.36
C ILE A 135 -0.13 -4.23 -0.95
N SER A 136 -1.15 -3.42 -0.70
CA SER A 136 -1.40 -2.82 0.62
C SER A 136 -1.67 -3.88 1.68
N ASP A 137 -2.46 -4.91 1.36
CA ASP A 137 -2.76 -6.02 2.27
C ASP A 137 -1.51 -6.86 2.60
N ASN A 138 -0.65 -7.12 1.59
CA ASN A 138 0.64 -7.79 1.79
C ASN A 138 1.60 -6.97 2.67
N LEU A 139 1.58 -5.63 2.53
CA LEU A 139 2.37 -4.75 3.39
C LEU A 139 1.84 -4.78 4.83
N ALA A 140 0.52 -4.67 5.02
CA ALA A 140 -0.11 -4.70 6.32
C ALA A 140 0.17 -6.03 7.05
N THR A 141 -0.07 -7.16 6.39
CA THR A 141 0.23 -8.50 6.94
C THR A 141 1.71 -8.70 7.25
N SER A 142 2.61 -8.30 6.35
CA SER A 142 4.06 -8.43 6.58
C SER A 142 4.55 -7.57 7.74
N THR A 143 3.97 -6.39 7.94
CA THR A 143 4.35 -5.50 9.07
C THR A 143 3.78 -5.99 10.41
N MET A 144 2.55 -6.50 10.45
CA MET A 144 1.99 -7.12 11.66
C MET A 144 2.77 -8.37 12.09
N ALA A 145 3.24 -9.18 11.13
CA ALA A 145 4.04 -10.37 11.42
C ALA A 145 5.35 -10.05 12.19
N VAL A 146 5.84 -8.80 12.14
CA VAL A 146 6.98 -8.37 12.94
C VAL A 146 6.65 -8.40 14.43
N CYS A 147 5.41 -8.05 14.83
CA CYS A 147 4.98 -8.10 16.23
C CYS A 147 4.98 -9.54 16.75
N GLU A 148 4.43 -10.47 15.98
CA GLU A 148 4.40 -11.90 16.31
C GLU A 148 5.82 -12.48 16.40
N ALA A 149 6.69 -12.12 15.46
CA ALA A 149 8.08 -12.56 15.46
C ALA A 149 8.88 -11.97 16.63
N ALA A 150 8.61 -10.73 17.04
CA ALA A 150 9.19 -10.14 18.23
C ALA A 150 8.72 -10.87 19.50
N TRP A 151 7.45 -11.26 19.55
CA TRP A 151 6.89 -12.02 20.68
C TRP A 151 7.53 -13.39 20.83
N GLY A 152 7.73 -14.11 19.73
CA GLY A 152 8.38 -15.42 19.71
C GLY A 152 9.91 -15.40 19.85
N SER A 153 10.54 -14.24 20.03
CA SER A 153 12.01 -14.15 20.22
C SER A 153 12.43 -14.49 21.67
N PRO A 154 13.70 -14.82 21.95
CA PRO A 154 14.18 -15.10 23.31
C PRO A 154 14.33 -13.83 24.19
N TRP A 155 13.55 -12.78 23.92
CA TRP A 155 13.70 -11.47 24.55
C TRP A 155 13.51 -11.48 26.07
N THR A 156 12.81 -12.48 26.63
CA THR A 156 12.65 -12.65 28.08
C THR A 156 13.95 -13.00 28.80
N GLU A 157 14.89 -13.61 28.08
CA GLU A 157 16.21 -14.02 28.59
C GLU A 157 17.25 -12.90 28.48
N GLU A 158 16.96 -11.85 27.70
CA GLU A 158 17.84 -10.69 27.49
C GLU A 158 17.87 -9.75 28.71
N GLY A 159 18.79 -8.78 28.69
CA GLY A 159 18.86 -7.72 29.69
C GLY A 159 17.62 -6.80 29.70
N VAL A 160 17.45 -6.07 30.81
CA VAL A 160 16.38 -5.07 30.96
C VAL A 160 16.35 -4.03 29.82
N PRO A 161 17.49 -3.45 29.35
CA PRO A 161 17.43 -2.48 28.27
C PRO A 161 16.95 -3.09 26.94
N GLU A 162 17.36 -4.31 26.62
CA GLU A 162 16.94 -5.03 25.43
C GLU A 162 15.45 -5.37 25.46
N ARG A 163 14.94 -5.86 26.59
CA ARG A 163 13.51 -6.13 26.79
C ARG A 163 12.65 -4.91 26.50
N ARG A 164 13.07 -3.74 26.99
CA ARG A 164 12.37 -2.46 26.73
C ARG A 164 12.35 -2.11 25.25
N VAL A 165 13.44 -2.35 24.54
CA VAL A 165 13.51 -2.13 23.09
C VAL A 165 12.55 -3.05 22.34
N VAL A 166 12.51 -4.34 22.69
CA VAL A 166 11.61 -5.32 22.07
C VAL A 166 10.13 -4.96 22.35
N LEU A 167 9.79 -4.60 23.58
CA LEU A 167 8.45 -4.12 23.95
C LEU A 167 8.03 -2.88 23.16
N ASN A 168 8.93 -1.91 23.00
CA ASN A 168 8.68 -0.74 22.17
C ASN A 168 8.49 -1.11 20.69
N MET A 169 9.19 -2.13 20.21
CA MET A 169 9.01 -2.65 18.86
C MET A 169 7.62 -3.29 18.70
N MET A 170 7.20 -4.13 19.65
CA MET A 170 5.89 -4.79 19.64
C MET A 170 4.75 -3.77 19.65
N THR A 171 4.76 -2.83 20.60
CA THR A 171 3.72 -1.79 20.72
C THR A 171 3.59 -0.94 19.46
N ARG A 172 4.70 -0.70 18.75
CA ARG A 172 4.68 0.02 17.46
C ARG A 172 4.22 -0.87 16.30
N ALA A 173 4.65 -2.13 16.27
CA ALA A 173 4.30 -3.08 15.22
C ALA A 173 2.82 -3.53 15.26
N GLN A 174 2.12 -3.29 16.38
CA GLN A 174 0.66 -3.48 16.47
C GLN A 174 -0.13 -2.64 15.48
N LYS A 175 0.40 -1.49 15.05
CA LYS A 175 -0.21 -0.69 13.99
C LYS A 175 0.40 -1.09 12.65
N ALA A 176 -0.35 -1.83 11.85
CA ALA A 176 0.05 -2.22 10.51
C ALA A 176 0.38 -0.99 9.64
N CYS A 177 1.43 -1.10 8.81
CA CYS A 177 1.65 -0.15 7.74
C CYS A 177 0.65 -0.44 6.63
N SER A 178 -0.31 0.47 6.43
CA SER A 178 -1.35 0.34 5.40
C SER A 178 -1.30 1.52 4.43
N VAL A 179 -1.63 1.25 3.16
CA VAL A 179 -1.87 2.32 2.20
C VAL A 179 -3.27 2.86 2.48
N ARG A 180 -3.38 4.15 2.78
CA ARG A 180 -4.68 4.80 3.01
C ARG A 180 -5.00 5.80 1.94
N VAL A 181 -6.28 6.04 1.75
CA VAL A 181 -6.81 7.06 0.85
C VAL A 181 -7.82 7.90 1.62
N PRO A 182 -7.76 9.24 1.50
CA PRO A 182 -8.79 10.13 2.03
C PRO A 182 -10.20 9.63 1.68
N LEU A 183 -11.13 9.68 2.64
CA LEU A 183 -12.53 9.22 2.56
C LEU A 183 -12.75 7.70 2.44
N LEU A 184 -11.83 6.97 1.80
CA LEU A 184 -11.93 5.50 1.66
C LEU A 184 -11.29 4.74 2.83
N GLY A 185 -10.42 5.39 3.60
CA GLY A 185 -9.71 4.76 4.70
C GLY A 185 -8.58 3.87 4.20
N GLU A 186 -8.42 2.68 4.80
CA GLU A 186 -7.37 1.75 4.41
C GLU A 186 -7.75 1.02 3.12
N VAL A 187 -6.86 1.07 2.12
CA VAL A 187 -7.07 0.36 0.86
C VAL A 187 -6.65 -1.08 1.06
N THR A 188 -7.61 -1.94 1.41
CA THR A 188 -7.37 -3.36 1.66
C THR A 188 -8.21 -4.22 0.71
N LEU A 189 -7.86 -5.51 0.59
CA LEU A 189 -8.63 -6.45 -0.21
C LEU A 189 -10.11 -6.57 0.22
N PRO A 190 -10.45 -6.57 1.53
CA PRO A 190 -11.84 -6.48 1.98
C PRO A 190 -12.56 -5.24 1.45
N VAL A 191 -11.95 -4.05 1.54
CA VAL A 191 -12.54 -2.80 1.05
C VAL A 191 -12.75 -2.83 -0.46
N PHE A 192 -11.82 -3.42 -1.21
CA PHE A 192 -12.00 -3.67 -2.65
C PHE A 192 -13.20 -4.58 -2.93
N LYS A 193 -13.33 -5.71 -2.20
CA LYS A 193 -14.45 -6.64 -2.37
C LYS A 193 -15.79 -5.98 -2.06
N ASP A 194 -15.86 -5.18 -1.02
CA ASP A 194 -17.08 -4.46 -0.65
C ASP A 194 -17.43 -3.39 -1.68
N SER A 195 -16.44 -2.67 -2.22
CA SER A 195 -16.63 -1.73 -3.33
C SER A 195 -17.18 -2.43 -4.58
N MET A 196 -16.66 -3.62 -4.90
CA MET A 196 -17.17 -4.43 -6.02
C MET A 196 -18.60 -4.91 -5.80
N ARG A 197 -18.95 -5.31 -4.58
CA ARG A 197 -20.33 -5.68 -4.23
C ARG A 197 -21.28 -4.51 -4.40
N GLN A 198 -20.92 -3.33 -3.89
CA GLN A 198 -21.71 -2.11 -4.03
C GLN A 198 -21.89 -1.73 -5.51
N TRP A 199 -20.83 -1.79 -6.29
CA TRP A 199 -20.88 -1.54 -7.74
C TRP A 199 -21.81 -2.53 -8.46
N TYR A 200 -21.72 -3.82 -8.14
CA TYR A 200 -22.60 -4.84 -8.73
C TYR A 200 -24.07 -4.65 -8.33
N SER A 201 -24.35 -4.30 -7.07
CA SER A 201 -25.72 -3.97 -6.62
C SER A 201 -26.28 -2.75 -7.34
N PHE A 202 -25.47 -1.70 -7.56
CA PHE A 202 -25.86 -0.54 -8.34
C PHE A 202 -26.19 -0.90 -9.80
N LEU A 203 -25.38 -1.78 -10.39
CA LEU A 203 -25.61 -2.34 -11.72
C LEU A 203 -26.96 -3.04 -11.85
N GLN A 204 -27.29 -3.90 -10.87
CA GLN A 204 -28.56 -4.61 -10.83
C GLN A 204 -29.74 -3.63 -10.70
N MET A 205 -29.59 -2.59 -9.88
CA MET A 205 -30.59 -1.54 -9.73
C MET A 205 -30.86 -0.84 -11.07
N ILE A 206 -29.82 -0.36 -11.77
CA ILE A 206 -30.02 0.32 -13.08
C ILE A 206 -30.70 -0.63 -14.07
N ARG A 207 -30.26 -1.89 -14.13
CA ARG A 207 -30.88 -2.89 -15.01
C ARG A 207 -32.35 -3.13 -14.70
N SER A 208 -32.73 -3.13 -13.42
CA SER A 208 -34.14 -3.29 -13.01
C SER A 208 -35.03 -2.09 -13.35
N ILE A 209 -34.44 -0.91 -13.57
CA ILE A 209 -35.16 0.31 -13.95
C ILE A 209 -35.27 0.43 -15.48
N ASN A 210 -34.26 -0.03 -16.22
CA ASN A 210 -34.17 0.11 -17.68
C ASN A 210 -34.67 -1.12 -18.48
N GLY A 211 -34.94 -2.25 -17.81
CA GLY A 211 -35.46 -3.48 -18.43
C GLY A 211 -36.94 -3.66 -18.16
#